data_AF-A0AAU8DW66-F1
#
_entry.id   AF-A0AAU8DW66-F1
#
_cell.length_a   1.000
_cell.length_b   1.000
_cell.length_c   1.000
_cell.angle_alpha   90.00
_cell.angle_beta   90.00
_cell.angle_gamma   90.00
#
_symmetry.space_group_name_H-M   'P 1'
#
loop_
_entity.id
_entity.type
_entity.pdbx_description
1 polymer ?
#
loop_
_entity_poly.entity_id
_entity_poly.type
_entity_poly.pdbx_seq_one_letter_code
_entity_poly.pdbx_strand_id
1 'polypeptide(L)'
;MNVNSTFNSAAILAYYHSAEAKTKPAASDTDQTAAKSKNDDSLSLSKTAADYSGTIASNAPFFPVRPGMNADALVLGVTQPGAVSSSAGKTFAEVATDARKRMDEKYAQMKAGDKPYSGSVEDRNALMGDLDRRSLNAVATNEGGLFSKDEQDAAKALMQQQARLASGYYSGPDDQKKNWKDPFANDPIGRAKAAMNFLENMSPEEKNTPQWLSQHMTLQDALDQFANGSKDSTEKKSGHFHNLAEILAGIETDPQASKNPENDKINNAGTALMDRINALMPATK
;
A
#
# COMPACT_ATOMS: atom_id res chain seq x y z
N MET A 1 -6.37 -7.18 36.96
CA MET A 1 -5.38 -6.40 36.19
C MET A 1 -6.16 -5.61 35.15
N ASN A 2 -6.29 -4.28 35.32
CA ASN A 2 -6.92 -3.42 34.33
C ASN A 2 -5.85 -3.00 33.32
N VAL A 3 -6.00 -3.44 32.07
CA VAL A 3 -5.19 -2.97 30.94
C VAL A 3 -5.88 -1.76 30.33
N ASN A 4 -5.46 -0.56 30.74
CA ASN A 4 -5.79 0.66 30.02
C ASN A 4 -5.02 0.63 28.69
N SER A 5 -5.65 0.16 27.62
CA SER A 5 -5.13 0.33 26.26
C SER A 5 -5.57 1.70 25.75
N THR A 6 -4.70 2.69 25.89
CA THR A 6 -4.85 4.01 25.24
C THR A 6 -4.50 3.84 23.76
N PHE A 7 -5.51 3.73 22.90
CA PHE A 7 -5.36 3.76 21.44
C PHE A 7 -5.04 5.18 20.98
N ASN A 8 -3.77 5.57 21.04
CA ASN A 8 -3.25 6.77 20.38
C ASN A 8 -2.71 6.39 18.98
N SER A 9 -3.60 6.12 18.01
CA SER A 9 -3.18 5.96 16.62
C SER A 9 -3.02 7.34 15.95
N ALA A 10 -1.81 7.67 15.52
CA ALA A 10 -1.51 8.90 14.77
C ALA A 10 -2.34 9.05 13.48
N ALA A 11 -2.82 7.94 12.91
CA ALA A 11 -3.73 7.92 11.77
C ALA A 11 -5.10 8.57 12.08
N ILE A 12 -5.57 8.47 13.33
CA ILE A 12 -6.80 9.12 13.79
C ILE A 12 -6.56 10.63 13.95
N LEU A 13 -5.41 11.03 14.53
CA LEU A 13 -5.06 12.44 14.72
C LEU A 13 -4.83 13.21 13.41
N ALA A 14 -4.28 12.57 12.38
CA ALA A 14 -4.04 13.19 11.07
C ALA A 14 -5.35 13.63 10.38
N TYR A 15 -6.48 12.98 10.67
CA TYR A 15 -7.78 13.34 10.09
C TYR A 15 -8.50 14.46 10.84
N TYR A 16 -8.26 14.60 12.15
CA TYR A 16 -8.88 15.65 12.97
C TYR A 16 -8.42 17.06 12.57
N HIS A 17 -7.17 17.24 12.15
CA HIS A 17 -6.67 18.55 11.71
C HIS A 17 -7.23 19.05 10.37
N SER A 18 -7.77 18.17 9.53
CA SER A 18 -8.45 18.56 8.28
C SER A 18 -9.92 18.96 8.46
N ALA A 19 -10.55 18.57 9.57
CA ALA A 19 -11.94 18.92 9.87
C ALA A 19 -12.08 20.30 10.55
N GLU A 20 -11.06 20.76 11.26
CA GLU A 20 -11.10 22.02 12.02
C GLU A 20 -10.83 23.28 11.18
N ALA A 21 -10.43 23.13 9.90
CA ALA A 21 -10.14 24.28 9.02
C ALA A 21 -11.39 24.96 8.40
N LYS A 22 -12.62 24.59 8.80
CA LYS A 22 -13.86 25.16 8.26
C LYS A 22 -14.90 25.54 9.31
N THR A 23 -14.55 26.35 10.31
CA THR A 23 -15.57 27.16 11.02
C THR A 23 -14.95 28.44 11.60
N LYS A 24 -15.26 29.60 10.98
CA LYS A 24 -15.10 30.93 11.58
C LYS A 24 -16.30 31.19 12.53
N PRO A 25 -16.15 31.95 13.63
CA PRO A 25 -17.13 31.95 14.71
C PRO A 25 -18.20 33.03 14.53
N ALA A 26 -19.45 32.72 14.90
CA ALA A 26 -20.50 33.69 15.17
C ALA A 26 -21.10 33.39 16.55
N ALA A 27 -21.34 34.45 17.32
CA ALA A 27 -21.57 34.46 18.75
C ALA A 27 -23.03 34.14 19.16
N SER A 28 -23.14 33.52 20.35
CA SER A 28 -24.15 33.60 21.42
C SER A 28 -25.60 34.05 21.11
N ASP A 29 -26.59 33.22 21.50
CA ASP A 29 -27.52 33.58 22.58
C ASP A 29 -28.23 32.35 23.19
N THR A 30 -28.54 32.47 24.48
CA THR A 30 -29.14 31.53 25.43
C THR A 30 -30.63 31.23 25.19
N ASP A 31 -31.10 30.00 25.44
CA ASP A 31 -31.99 29.72 26.59
C ASP A 31 -32.25 28.21 26.81
N GLN A 32 -32.44 27.85 28.08
CA GLN A 32 -32.59 26.50 28.64
C GLN A 32 -33.97 25.88 28.37
N THR A 33 -34.02 24.55 28.24
CA THR A 33 -34.96 23.73 29.02
C THR A 33 -34.46 22.29 29.10
N ALA A 34 -34.25 21.85 30.34
CA ALA A 34 -33.69 20.56 30.71
C ALA A 34 -34.73 19.43 30.65
N ALA A 35 -34.35 18.26 30.11
CA ALA A 35 -34.71 16.96 30.66
C ALA A 35 -33.93 15.80 30.02
N LYS A 36 -33.37 14.96 30.91
CA LYS A 36 -32.87 13.58 30.71
C LYS A 36 -31.45 13.41 30.14
N SER A 37 -30.53 13.45 31.09
CA SER A 37 -29.27 12.68 31.10
C SER A 37 -29.48 11.24 30.61
N LYS A 38 -28.93 10.97 29.43
CA LYS A 38 -28.21 9.73 29.11
C LYS A 38 -26.91 10.20 28.47
N ASN A 39 -25.81 10.10 29.21
CA ASN A 39 -24.48 10.17 28.61
C ASN A 39 -24.27 8.91 27.77
N ASP A 40 -24.90 8.85 26.60
CA ASP A 40 -24.34 8.16 25.45
C ASP A 40 -23.40 9.16 24.79
N ASP A 41 -22.23 9.33 25.41
CA ASP A 41 -21.07 9.94 24.79
C ASP A 41 -20.48 8.92 23.77
N SER A 42 -21.35 8.38 22.92
CA SER A 42 -20.93 7.57 21.79
C SER A 42 -20.43 8.55 20.75
N LEU A 43 -19.11 8.80 20.80
CA LEU A 43 -18.37 9.42 19.71
C LEU A 43 -18.83 8.73 18.43
N SER A 44 -19.56 9.46 17.58
CA SER A 44 -19.88 9.01 16.23
C SER A 44 -18.57 8.96 15.46
N LEU A 45 -17.84 7.86 15.60
CA LEU A 45 -16.73 7.55 14.73
C LEU A 45 -17.32 7.51 13.33
N SER A 46 -16.83 8.42 12.47
CA SER A 46 -17.22 8.41 11.07
C SER A 46 -17.08 7.00 10.53
N LYS A 47 -18.00 6.56 9.66
CA LYS A 47 -17.94 5.23 9.04
C LYS A 47 -16.55 4.93 8.46
N THR A 48 -15.90 5.93 7.89
CA THR A 48 -14.52 5.89 7.41
C THR A 48 -13.51 5.49 8.49
N ALA A 49 -13.59 6.07 9.70
CA ALA A 49 -12.70 5.73 10.80
C ALA A 49 -12.90 4.29 11.29
N ALA A 50 -14.15 3.82 11.34
CA ALA A 50 -14.47 2.44 11.68
C ALA A 50 -13.94 1.46 10.61
N ASP A 51 -14.13 1.78 9.33
CA ASP A 51 -13.65 0.99 8.20
C ASP A 51 -12.10 0.94 8.21
N TYR A 52 -11.41 2.06 8.47
CA TYR A 52 -9.95 2.10 8.61
C TYR A 52 -9.46 1.24 9.77
N SER A 53 -10.06 1.37 10.95
CA SER A 53 -9.69 0.56 12.11
C SER A 53 -9.86 -0.95 11.84
N GLY A 54 -10.96 -1.34 11.19
CA GLY A 54 -11.18 -2.74 10.79
C GLY A 54 -10.16 -3.26 9.78
N THR A 55 -9.78 -2.44 8.80
CA THR A 55 -8.77 -2.83 7.80
C THR A 55 -7.36 -2.94 8.39
N ILE A 56 -7.00 -2.05 9.32
CA ILE A 56 -5.73 -2.14 10.05
C ILE A 56 -5.72 -3.41 10.91
N ALA A 57 -6.76 -3.66 11.69
CA ALA A 57 -6.84 -4.83 12.54
C ALA A 57 -6.73 -6.16 11.78
N SER A 58 -7.33 -6.25 10.58
CA SER A 58 -7.29 -7.46 9.76
C SER A 58 -5.93 -7.73 9.10
N ASN A 59 -5.15 -6.69 8.80
CA ASN A 59 -3.88 -6.82 8.10
C ASN A 59 -2.65 -6.68 9.00
N ALA A 60 -2.79 -6.12 10.20
CA ALA A 60 -1.69 -5.95 11.18
C ALA A 60 -0.88 -7.24 11.45
N PRO A 61 -1.48 -8.45 11.54
CA PRO A 61 -0.70 -9.67 11.74
C PRO A 61 0.33 -9.95 10.64
N PHE A 62 0.19 -9.37 9.45
CA PHE A 62 1.12 -9.55 8.33
C PHE A 62 2.24 -8.50 8.31
N PHE A 63 2.18 -7.49 9.18
CA PHE A 63 3.20 -6.46 9.33
C PHE A 63 3.69 -6.43 10.78
N PRO A 64 4.38 -7.50 11.25
CA PRO A 64 4.89 -7.52 12.61
C PRO A 64 5.89 -6.37 12.80
N VAL A 65 5.85 -5.73 13.96
CA VAL A 65 6.74 -4.61 14.33
C VAL A 65 7.33 -4.85 15.71
N ARG A 66 8.38 -4.09 16.03
CA ARG A 66 8.96 -4.08 17.38
C ARG A 66 7.91 -3.67 18.42
N PRO A 67 7.99 -4.20 19.66
CA PRO A 67 7.19 -3.69 20.77
C PRO A 67 7.35 -2.18 20.92
N GLY A 68 6.23 -1.45 21.04
CA GLY A 68 6.23 0.01 21.18
C GLY A 68 6.37 0.79 19.87
N MET A 69 6.40 0.11 18.72
CA MET A 69 6.33 0.73 17.39
C MET A 69 5.03 0.31 16.69
N ASN A 70 4.67 1.02 15.60
CA ASN A 70 3.43 0.83 14.85
C ASN A 70 3.72 0.66 13.35
N ALA A 71 2.74 0.12 12.63
CA ALA A 71 2.75 -0.02 11.17
C ALA A 71 1.45 0.48 10.53
N ASP A 72 0.71 1.36 11.20
CA ASP A 72 -0.67 1.72 10.81
C ASP A 72 -0.76 2.25 9.38
N ALA A 73 0.15 3.15 8.97
CA ALA A 73 0.14 3.72 7.62
C ALA A 73 0.53 2.67 6.56
N LEU A 74 1.51 1.83 6.91
CA LEU A 74 1.94 0.70 6.08
C LEU A 74 0.81 -0.32 5.88
N VAL A 75 0.09 -0.67 6.95
CA VAL A 75 -1.03 -1.61 6.92
C VAL A 75 -2.23 -1.01 6.16
N LEU A 76 -2.54 0.26 6.39
CA LEU A 76 -3.62 0.96 5.70
C LEU A 76 -3.44 0.94 4.18
N GLY A 77 -2.20 1.02 3.70
CA GLY A 77 -1.86 0.96 2.28
C GLY A 77 -2.25 -0.35 1.58
N VAL A 78 -2.60 -1.43 2.30
CA VAL A 78 -3.20 -2.64 1.72
C VAL A 78 -4.58 -2.35 1.13
N THR A 79 -5.42 -1.60 1.86
CA THR A 79 -6.83 -1.41 1.49
C THR A 79 -7.09 -0.02 0.93
N GLN A 80 -6.23 0.95 1.25
CA GLN A 80 -6.31 2.35 0.84
C GLN A 80 -4.93 2.81 0.32
N PRO A 81 -4.46 2.28 -0.82
CA PRO A 81 -3.13 2.63 -1.37
C PRO A 81 -2.97 4.11 -1.71
N GLY A 82 -4.08 4.85 -1.84
CA GLY A 82 -4.11 6.29 -2.07
C GLY A 82 -4.26 7.14 -0.81
N ALA A 83 -4.29 6.53 0.38
CA ALA A 83 -4.31 7.27 1.64
C ALA A 83 -3.02 8.07 1.81
N VAL A 84 -3.15 9.31 2.29
CA VAL A 84 -2.05 10.29 2.35
C VAL A 84 -1.70 10.71 3.78
N SER A 85 -1.36 9.77 4.67
CA SER A 85 -1.06 10.09 6.08
C SER A 85 0.26 10.82 6.28
N SER A 86 1.31 10.50 5.51
CA SER A 86 2.62 11.15 5.58
C SER A 86 2.87 12.09 4.39
N SER A 87 2.10 11.97 3.30
CA SER A 87 2.33 12.67 2.04
C SER A 87 1.31 13.76 1.69
N ALA A 88 0.30 14.00 2.54
CA ALA A 88 -0.76 14.99 2.26
C ALA A 88 -0.21 16.39 1.96
N GLY A 89 -0.68 16.99 0.87
CA GLY A 89 -0.34 18.36 0.47
C GLY A 89 1.11 18.58 0.03
N LYS A 90 1.92 17.51 -0.09
CA LYS A 90 3.34 17.59 -0.45
C LYS A 90 3.58 17.27 -1.92
N THR A 91 4.52 17.98 -2.54
CA THR A 91 5.17 17.56 -3.79
C THR A 91 5.97 16.27 -3.58
N PHE A 92 6.29 15.54 -4.66
CA PHE A 92 7.01 14.27 -4.51
C PHE A 92 8.40 14.42 -3.87
N ALA A 93 9.13 15.49 -4.19
CA ALA A 93 10.41 15.81 -3.54
C ALA A 93 10.26 16.12 -2.03
N GLU A 94 9.19 16.82 -1.64
CA GLU A 94 8.88 17.06 -0.22
C GLU A 94 8.47 15.77 0.50
N VAL A 95 7.76 14.86 -0.20
CA VAL A 95 7.44 13.52 0.32
C VAL A 95 8.72 12.74 0.60
N ALA A 96 9.70 12.76 -0.29
CA ALA A 96 10.99 12.10 -0.10
C ALA A 96 11.74 12.66 1.11
N THR A 97 11.79 13.98 1.24
CA THR A 97 12.45 14.66 2.36
C THR A 97 11.76 14.34 3.70
N ASP A 98 10.44 14.34 3.75
CA ASP A 98 9.66 13.97 4.95
C ASP A 98 9.85 12.48 5.31
N ALA A 99 9.86 11.59 4.31
CA ALA A 99 10.11 10.17 4.51
C ALA A 99 11.50 9.91 5.10
N ARG A 100 12.55 10.56 4.57
CA ARG A 100 13.92 10.48 5.12
C ARG A 100 13.96 10.90 6.59
N LYS A 101 13.36 12.05 6.92
CA LYS A 101 13.28 12.55 8.30
C LYS A 101 12.60 11.54 9.24
N ARG A 102 11.46 10.97 8.84
CA ARG A 102 10.74 9.96 9.63
C ARG A 102 11.55 8.69 9.83
N MET A 103 12.23 8.22 8.79
CA MET A 103 13.10 7.06 8.87
C MET A 103 14.28 7.31 9.82
N ASP A 104 14.89 8.49 9.78
CA ASP A 104 15.96 8.87 10.70
C ASP A 104 15.49 8.92 12.16
N GLU A 105 14.29 9.42 12.41
CA GLU A 105 13.65 9.39 13.73
C GLU A 105 13.43 7.94 14.22
N LYS A 106 12.98 7.04 13.35
CA LYS A 106 12.82 5.62 13.69
C LYS A 106 14.16 4.93 13.93
N TYR A 107 15.19 5.24 13.15
CA TYR A 107 16.55 4.75 13.41
C TYR A 107 17.06 5.22 14.77
N ALA A 108 16.87 6.50 15.11
CA ALA A 108 17.24 7.04 16.42
C ALA A 108 16.46 6.34 17.56
N GLN A 109 15.15 6.13 17.38
CA GLN A 109 14.31 5.42 18.34
C GLN A 109 14.78 3.98 18.55
N MET A 110 15.09 3.25 17.47
CA MET A 110 15.60 1.87 17.56
C MET A 110 16.99 1.83 18.20
N LYS A 111 17.86 2.80 17.92
CA LYS A 111 19.19 2.91 18.53
C LYS A 111 19.12 3.18 20.03
N ALA A 112 18.11 3.93 20.49
CA ALA A 112 17.89 4.23 21.91
C ALA A 112 17.21 3.10 22.68
N GLY A 113 16.56 2.16 21.98
CA GLY A 113 15.89 1.00 22.59
C GLY A 113 16.83 -0.17 22.88
N ASP A 114 16.25 -1.31 23.26
CA ASP A 114 16.99 -2.49 23.75
C ASP A 114 17.91 -3.15 22.71
N LYS A 115 17.64 -2.94 21.41
CA LYS A 115 18.40 -3.54 20.31
C LYS A 115 18.56 -2.54 19.17
N PRO A 116 19.73 -2.38 18.56
CA PRO A 116 19.88 -1.57 17.36
C PRO A 116 19.13 -2.16 16.16
N TYR A 117 18.97 -1.39 15.08
CA TYR A 117 18.43 -1.89 13.82
C TYR A 117 19.32 -3.01 13.27
N SER A 118 18.68 -4.13 12.89
CA SER A 118 19.31 -5.36 12.40
C SER A 118 18.86 -5.73 10.99
N GLY A 119 17.85 -5.04 10.44
CA GLY A 119 17.25 -5.37 9.15
C GLY A 119 16.26 -6.54 9.18
N SER A 120 15.80 -6.97 10.37
CA SER A 120 14.73 -7.96 10.48
C SER A 120 13.42 -7.50 9.82
N VAL A 121 12.44 -8.40 9.68
CA VAL A 121 11.10 -8.03 9.19
C VAL A 121 10.47 -6.96 10.09
N GLU A 122 10.54 -7.16 11.40
CA GLU A 122 10.00 -6.23 12.40
C GLU A 122 10.68 -4.87 12.35
N ASP A 123 11.98 -4.85 12.11
CA ASP A 123 12.78 -3.63 12.00
C ASP A 123 12.40 -2.84 10.75
N ARG A 124 12.28 -3.51 9.60
CA ARG A 124 11.89 -2.88 8.33
C ARG A 124 10.47 -2.34 8.39
N ASN A 125 9.54 -3.13 8.93
CA ASN A 125 8.16 -2.73 9.12
C ASN A 125 8.06 -1.54 10.10
N ALA A 126 8.85 -1.53 11.18
CA ALA A 126 8.82 -0.43 12.14
C ALA A 126 9.49 0.85 11.61
N LEU A 127 10.57 0.71 10.83
CA LEU A 127 11.26 1.81 10.15
C LEU A 127 10.32 2.55 9.20
N MET A 128 9.50 1.82 8.47
CA MET A 128 8.62 2.35 7.42
C MET A 128 7.14 2.37 7.80
N GLY A 129 6.81 2.03 9.04
CA GLY A 129 5.45 1.79 9.49
C GLY A 129 4.54 3.03 9.48
N ASP A 130 5.16 4.21 9.56
CA ASP A 130 4.49 5.52 9.49
C ASP A 130 4.51 6.14 8.09
N LEU A 131 5.08 5.44 7.10
CA LEU A 131 5.10 5.89 5.71
C LEU A 131 3.85 5.37 5.00
N ASP A 132 3.05 6.28 4.44
CA ASP A 132 2.03 5.90 3.47
C ASP A 132 2.66 5.37 2.17
N ARG A 133 1.85 4.75 1.31
CA ARG A 133 2.33 4.12 0.09
C ARG A 133 3.06 5.09 -0.85
N ARG A 134 2.62 6.35 -0.93
CA ARG A 134 3.28 7.37 -1.74
C ARG A 134 4.66 7.73 -1.18
N SER A 135 4.79 7.82 0.14
CA SER A 135 6.08 7.92 0.82
C SER A 135 6.97 6.70 0.59
N LEU A 136 6.43 5.47 0.65
CA LEU A 136 7.16 4.27 0.30
C LEU A 136 7.65 4.30 -1.16
N ASN A 137 6.83 4.81 -2.08
CA ASN A 137 7.22 4.96 -3.48
C ASN A 137 8.43 5.91 -3.63
N ALA A 138 8.42 7.05 -2.93
CA ALA A 138 9.56 7.98 -2.93
C ALA A 138 10.85 7.30 -2.42
N VAL A 139 10.75 6.46 -1.38
CA VAL A 139 11.88 5.64 -0.90
C VAL A 139 12.30 4.63 -1.97
N ALA A 140 11.36 3.88 -2.52
CA ALA A 140 11.60 2.81 -3.49
C ALA A 140 12.23 3.30 -4.81
N THR A 141 11.85 4.49 -5.29
CA THR A 141 12.40 5.11 -6.50
C THR A 141 13.65 5.94 -6.23
N ASN A 142 14.08 6.03 -4.97
CA ASN A 142 15.18 6.87 -4.53
C ASN A 142 15.00 8.34 -4.93
N GLU A 143 13.79 8.87 -4.74
CA GLU A 143 13.48 10.26 -5.07
C GLU A 143 14.45 11.21 -4.35
N GLY A 144 15.12 12.07 -5.11
CA GLY A 144 16.14 12.99 -4.59
C GLY A 144 17.47 12.34 -4.15
N GLY A 145 17.67 11.03 -4.36
CA GLY A 145 18.91 10.35 -4.00
C GLY A 145 19.15 10.18 -2.50
N LEU A 146 18.09 10.21 -1.69
CA LEU A 146 18.16 10.28 -0.22
C LEU A 146 18.22 8.92 0.48
N PHE A 147 18.04 7.82 -0.25
CA PHE A 147 17.82 6.49 0.31
C PHE A 147 18.87 5.49 -0.15
N SER A 148 19.34 4.68 0.79
CA SER A 148 20.26 3.57 0.52
C SER A 148 19.57 2.47 -0.31
N LYS A 149 20.38 1.59 -0.90
CA LYS A 149 19.89 0.44 -1.69
C LYS A 149 18.99 -0.48 -0.85
N ASP A 150 19.38 -0.74 0.39
CA ASP A 150 18.64 -1.61 1.30
C ASP A 150 17.28 -1.01 1.69
N GLU A 151 17.22 0.31 1.89
CA GLU A 151 15.96 1.02 2.15
C GLU A 151 15.05 1.00 0.92
N GLN A 152 15.60 1.21 -0.28
CA GLN A 152 14.83 1.08 -1.52
C GLN A 152 14.24 -0.32 -1.69
N ASP A 153 15.03 -1.36 -1.45
CA ASP A 153 14.61 -2.75 -1.61
C ASP A 153 13.58 -3.15 -0.55
N ALA A 154 13.74 -2.69 0.69
CA ALA A 154 12.75 -2.87 1.74
C ALA A 154 11.43 -2.17 1.39
N ALA A 155 11.46 -0.92 0.91
CA ALA A 155 10.26 -0.20 0.50
C ALA A 155 9.53 -0.90 -0.66
N LYS A 156 10.27 -1.38 -1.67
CA LYS A 156 9.71 -2.18 -2.78
C LYS A 156 9.03 -3.44 -2.27
N ALA A 157 9.69 -4.18 -1.37
CA ALA A 157 9.14 -5.40 -0.80
C ALA A 157 7.83 -5.13 -0.03
N LEU A 158 7.78 -4.04 0.75
CA LEU A 158 6.57 -3.61 1.46
C LEU A 158 5.44 -3.21 0.51
N MET A 159 5.76 -2.45 -0.54
CA MET A 159 4.78 -2.07 -1.56
C MET A 159 4.22 -3.30 -2.30
N GLN A 160 5.06 -4.29 -2.58
CA GLN A 160 4.63 -5.58 -3.16
C GLN A 160 3.77 -6.37 -2.19
N GLN A 161 4.11 -6.39 -0.90
CA GLN A 161 3.31 -7.05 0.12
C GLN A 161 1.92 -6.41 0.27
N GLN A 162 1.82 -5.08 0.21
CA GLN A 162 0.53 -4.39 0.18
C GLN A 162 -0.33 -4.84 -1.01
N ALA A 163 0.25 -4.88 -2.21
CA ALA A 163 -0.45 -5.32 -3.42
C ALA A 163 -0.88 -6.79 -3.38
N ARG A 164 -0.02 -7.67 -2.83
CA ARG A 164 -0.32 -9.08 -2.57
C ARG A 164 -1.54 -9.21 -1.67
N LEU A 165 -1.50 -8.61 -0.48
CA LEU A 165 -2.59 -8.70 0.48
C LEU A 165 -3.90 -8.12 -0.07
N ALA A 166 -3.84 -7.00 -0.81
CA ALA A 166 -4.99 -6.37 -1.43
C ALA A 166 -5.69 -7.27 -2.45
N SER A 167 -4.91 -8.08 -3.16
CA SER A 167 -5.39 -9.01 -4.18
C SER A 167 -5.55 -10.45 -3.64
N GLY A 168 -5.56 -10.63 -2.32
CA GLY A 168 -5.75 -11.93 -1.70
C GLY A 168 -4.63 -12.92 -2.01
N TYR A 169 -3.39 -12.45 -2.09
CA TYR A 169 -2.19 -13.28 -2.00
C TYR A 169 -1.46 -13.02 -0.70
N TYR A 170 -0.97 -14.08 -0.08
CA TYR A 170 -0.03 -13.98 1.01
C TYR A 170 1.19 -14.85 0.75
N SER A 171 2.35 -14.22 0.86
CA SER A 171 3.64 -14.89 0.86
C SER A 171 4.41 -14.35 2.07
N GLY A 172 4.67 -15.24 3.02
CA GLY A 172 5.31 -14.94 4.30
C GLY A 172 5.57 -16.24 5.05
N PRO A 173 6.14 -16.17 6.27
CA PRO A 173 6.51 -17.35 7.02
C PRO A 173 5.30 -18.26 7.33
N ASP A 174 5.59 -19.56 7.47
CA ASP A 174 4.58 -20.63 7.50
C ASP A 174 3.57 -20.49 8.65
N ASP A 175 3.98 -19.89 9.76
CA ASP A 175 3.16 -19.59 10.93
C ASP A 175 2.03 -18.60 10.60
N GLN A 176 2.35 -17.53 9.86
CA GLN A 176 1.36 -16.57 9.38
C GLN A 176 0.51 -17.16 8.24
N LYS A 177 1.13 -17.95 7.36
CA LYS A 177 0.45 -18.61 6.24
C LYS A 177 -0.64 -19.59 6.68
N LYS A 178 -0.43 -20.31 7.79
CA LYS A 178 -1.45 -21.22 8.37
C LYS A 178 -2.75 -20.52 8.77
N ASN A 179 -2.64 -19.26 9.22
CA ASN A 179 -3.78 -18.48 9.69
C ASN A 179 -4.35 -17.56 8.61
N TRP A 180 -3.66 -17.41 7.48
CA TRP A 180 -4.13 -16.62 6.36
C TRP A 180 -5.22 -17.37 5.60
N LYS A 181 -6.34 -16.69 5.35
CA LYS A 181 -7.44 -17.18 4.53
C LYS A 181 -7.55 -16.31 3.29
N ASP A 182 -7.45 -16.94 2.14
CA ASP A 182 -7.63 -16.29 0.85
C ASP A 182 -9.09 -15.81 0.69
N PRO A 183 -9.35 -14.49 0.66
CA PRO A 183 -10.71 -13.97 0.50
C PRO A 183 -11.29 -14.25 -0.89
N PHE A 184 -10.45 -14.62 -1.86
CA PHE A 184 -10.81 -14.86 -3.25
C PHE A 184 -10.47 -16.29 -3.73
N ALA A 185 -10.36 -17.27 -2.82
CA ALA A 185 -9.94 -18.65 -3.11
C ALA A 185 -10.74 -19.32 -4.25
N ASN A 186 -12.00 -18.91 -4.45
CA ASN A 186 -12.89 -19.40 -5.50
C ASN A 186 -13.51 -18.25 -6.31
N ASP A 187 -12.91 -17.06 -6.28
CA ASP A 187 -13.42 -15.87 -6.95
C ASP A 187 -12.30 -15.13 -7.73
N PRO A 188 -11.85 -15.72 -8.85
CA PRO A 188 -10.79 -15.11 -9.67
C PRO A 188 -11.20 -13.74 -10.25
N ILE A 189 -12.50 -13.50 -10.46
CA ILE A 189 -13.01 -12.23 -10.95
C ILE A 189 -13.01 -11.17 -9.84
N GLY A 190 -13.44 -11.52 -8.64
CA GLY A 190 -13.33 -10.67 -7.45
C GLY A 190 -11.87 -10.31 -7.16
N ARG A 191 -10.95 -11.27 -7.30
CA ARG A 191 -9.50 -11.03 -7.21
C ARG A 191 -9.02 -10.00 -8.22
N ALA A 192 -9.36 -10.19 -9.51
CA ALA A 192 -8.95 -9.28 -10.58
C ALA A 192 -9.53 -7.87 -10.36
N LYS A 193 -10.78 -7.75 -9.89
CA LYS A 193 -11.40 -6.47 -9.51
C LYS A 193 -10.70 -5.82 -8.32
N ALA A 194 -10.32 -6.60 -7.30
CA ALA A 194 -9.57 -6.08 -6.15
C ALA A 194 -8.19 -5.56 -6.56
N ALA A 195 -7.48 -6.29 -7.42
CA ALA A 195 -6.21 -5.87 -8.00
C ALA A 195 -6.35 -4.60 -8.85
N MET A 196 -7.40 -4.52 -9.69
CA MET A 196 -7.69 -3.32 -10.48
C MET A 196 -7.96 -2.12 -9.58
N ASN A 197 -8.87 -2.27 -8.60
CA ASN A 197 -9.19 -1.22 -7.65
C ASN A 197 -7.94 -0.75 -6.88
N PHE A 198 -7.02 -1.66 -6.55
CA PHE A 198 -5.74 -1.29 -5.93
C PHE A 198 -4.90 -0.39 -6.85
N LEU A 199 -4.72 -0.77 -8.11
CA LEU A 199 -3.99 0.02 -9.12
C LEU A 199 -4.65 1.38 -9.37
N GLU A 200 -5.97 1.43 -9.49
CA GLU A 200 -6.74 2.65 -9.70
C GLU A 200 -6.67 3.61 -8.51
N ASN A 201 -6.33 3.14 -7.32
CA ASN A 201 -6.18 3.96 -6.11
C ASN A 201 -4.72 4.24 -5.74
N MET A 202 -3.74 3.79 -6.53
CA MET A 202 -2.32 4.14 -6.31
C MET A 202 -2.04 5.64 -6.46
N SER A 203 -0.85 6.05 -6.00
CA SER A 203 -0.38 7.43 -6.11
C SER A 203 -0.21 7.89 -7.56
N PRO A 204 -0.30 9.21 -7.85
CA PRO A 204 -0.06 9.74 -9.20
C PRO A 204 1.31 9.34 -9.77
N GLU A 205 2.34 9.29 -8.92
CA GLU A 205 3.70 8.91 -9.34
C GLU A 205 3.80 7.45 -9.77
N GLU A 206 3.12 6.53 -9.06
CA GLU A 206 3.03 5.12 -9.47
C GLU A 206 2.24 4.96 -10.77
N LYS A 207 1.13 5.68 -10.91
CA LYS A 207 0.26 5.65 -12.11
C LYS A 207 0.94 6.16 -13.37
N ASN A 208 1.94 7.02 -13.23
CA ASN A 208 2.71 7.56 -14.35
C ASN A 208 3.82 6.61 -14.84
N THR A 209 3.84 5.35 -14.41
CA THR A 209 4.85 4.38 -14.81
C THR A 209 4.36 3.44 -15.93
N PRO A 210 5.25 3.00 -16.84
CA PRO A 210 4.90 1.97 -17.83
C PRO A 210 4.44 0.66 -17.18
N GLN A 211 5.00 0.32 -16.01
CA GLN A 211 4.63 -0.88 -15.27
C GLN A 211 3.17 -0.84 -14.83
N TRP A 212 2.73 0.28 -14.24
CA TRP A 212 1.33 0.46 -13.87
C TRP A 212 0.42 0.35 -15.08
N LEU A 213 0.76 1.01 -16.19
CA LEU A 213 -0.05 0.97 -17.41
C LEU A 213 -0.20 -0.46 -17.94
N SER A 214 0.91 -1.22 -17.99
CA SER A 214 0.89 -2.61 -18.42
C SER A 214 0.02 -3.47 -17.50
N GLN A 215 0.16 -3.34 -16.18
CA GLN A 215 -0.63 -4.09 -15.21
C GLN A 215 -2.13 -3.75 -15.30
N HIS A 216 -2.44 -2.47 -15.42
CA HIS A 216 -3.80 -1.96 -15.56
C HIS A 216 -4.45 -2.48 -16.83
N MET A 217 -3.83 -2.29 -18.01
CA MET A 217 -4.40 -2.76 -19.27
C MET A 217 -4.61 -4.28 -19.27
N THR A 218 -3.66 -5.05 -18.76
CA THR A 218 -3.79 -6.51 -18.73
C THR A 218 -4.96 -6.96 -17.84
N LEU A 219 -5.15 -6.33 -16.68
CA LEU A 219 -6.30 -6.62 -15.81
C LEU A 219 -7.63 -6.18 -16.43
N GLN A 220 -7.64 -5.03 -17.12
CA GLN A 220 -8.82 -4.52 -17.80
C GLN A 220 -9.26 -5.47 -18.92
N ASP A 221 -8.33 -5.85 -19.80
CA ASP A 221 -8.60 -6.77 -20.91
C ASP A 221 -9.13 -8.11 -20.41
N ALA A 222 -8.58 -8.66 -19.32
CA ALA A 222 -9.06 -9.90 -18.74
C ALA A 222 -10.49 -9.78 -18.18
N LEU A 223 -10.82 -8.67 -17.54
CA LEU A 223 -12.17 -8.41 -17.04
C LEU A 223 -13.17 -8.24 -18.19
N ASP A 224 -12.78 -7.56 -19.27
CA ASP A 224 -13.64 -7.33 -20.44
C ASP A 224 -13.88 -8.62 -21.23
N GLN A 225 -12.87 -9.47 -21.40
CA GLN A 225 -13.03 -10.80 -22.01
C GLN A 225 -14.02 -11.67 -21.24
N PHE A 226 -13.98 -11.60 -19.90
CA PHE A 226 -14.95 -12.31 -19.07
C PHE A 226 -16.37 -11.74 -19.22
N ALA A 227 -16.51 -10.40 -19.20
CA ALA A 227 -17.80 -9.73 -19.30
C ALA A 227 -18.48 -9.97 -20.67
N ASN A 228 -17.70 -10.03 -21.74
CA ASN A 228 -18.19 -10.23 -23.12
C ASN A 228 -18.45 -11.70 -23.46
N GLY A 229 -18.23 -12.63 -22.52
CA GLY A 229 -18.57 -14.03 -22.67
C GLY A 229 -17.80 -14.72 -23.79
N SER A 230 -16.48 -14.92 -23.61
CA SER A 230 -15.72 -15.83 -24.47
C SER A 230 -16.42 -17.19 -24.56
N LYS A 231 -16.87 -17.52 -25.78
CA LYS A 231 -17.65 -18.71 -26.16
C LYS A 231 -16.81 -19.98 -26.26
N ASP A 232 -15.57 -19.99 -25.78
CA ASP A 232 -14.73 -21.18 -25.80
C ASP A 232 -14.60 -21.77 -24.39
N SER A 233 -15.36 -22.83 -24.14
CA SER A 233 -15.46 -23.51 -22.85
C SER A 233 -14.23 -24.35 -22.49
N THR A 234 -13.27 -24.49 -23.42
CA THR A 234 -11.98 -25.17 -23.22
C THR A 234 -10.86 -24.25 -22.71
N GLU A 235 -10.92 -22.93 -22.96
CA GLU A 235 -9.96 -21.96 -22.38
C GLU A 235 -10.32 -21.56 -20.94
N LYS A 236 -11.58 -21.76 -20.54
CA LYS A 236 -12.09 -21.50 -19.17
C LYS A 236 -11.36 -22.27 -18.06
N LYS A 237 -10.50 -23.23 -18.40
CA LYS A 237 -9.77 -24.05 -17.43
C LYS A 237 -8.24 -23.91 -17.47
N SER A 238 -7.64 -23.13 -18.37
CA SER A 238 -6.17 -23.00 -18.40
C SER A 238 -5.55 -21.71 -18.95
N GLY A 239 -6.29 -20.75 -19.54
CA GLY A 239 -5.67 -19.85 -20.53
C GLY A 239 -5.13 -18.48 -20.09
N HIS A 240 -5.91 -17.66 -19.40
CA HIS A 240 -5.58 -16.23 -19.19
C HIS A 240 -5.77 -15.70 -17.76
N PHE A 241 -6.33 -16.52 -16.86
CA PHE A 241 -6.51 -16.17 -15.46
C PHE A 241 -5.48 -16.80 -14.52
N HIS A 242 -4.44 -17.48 -15.02
CA HIS A 242 -3.34 -18.04 -14.21
C HIS A 242 -2.34 -16.96 -13.70
N ASN A 243 -2.95 -15.80 -13.41
CA ASN A 243 -2.73 -14.91 -12.27
C ASN A 243 -2.05 -13.58 -12.60
N LEU A 244 -2.82 -12.67 -13.21
CA LEU A 244 -2.47 -11.25 -13.33
C LEU A 244 -2.28 -10.56 -11.98
N ALA A 245 -2.93 -11.07 -10.93
CA ALA A 245 -2.66 -10.65 -9.57
C ALA A 245 -1.42 -11.34 -8.96
N GLU A 246 -0.91 -12.46 -9.52
CA GLU A 246 0.45 -12.97 -9.25
C GLU A 246 1.53 -12.12 -9.93
N ILE A 247 1.24 -11.54 -11.11
CA ILE A 247 2.09 -10.51 -11.74
C ILE A 247 2.12 -9.25 -10.87
N LEU A 248 0.98 -8.81 -10.32
CA LEU A 248 0.93 -7.74 -9.33
C LEU A 248 1.71 -8.09 -8.05
N ALA A 249 1.71 -9.36 -7.68
CA ALA A 249 2.47 -9.91 -6.56
C ALA A 249 3.95 -10.13 -6.87
N GLY A 250 4.45 -10.00 -8.09
CA GLY A 250 5.83 -10.38 -8.42
C GLY A 250 6.16 -11.84 -8.09
N ILE A 251 5.18 -12.74 -8.25
CA ILE A 251 5.39 -14.19 -8.12
C ILE A 251 5.75 -14.70 -9.51
N GLU A 252 6.94 -15.29 -9.68
CA GLU A 252 7.27 -16.10 -10.86
C GLU A 252 6.45 -17.38 -10.83
N THR A 253 5.62 -17.59 -11.84
CA THR A 253 4.63 -18.68 -11.86
C THR A 253 5.06 -19.92 -12.64
N ASP A 254 6.32 -20.01 -13.08
CA ASP A 254 6.83 -21.24 -13.71
C ASP A 254 8.38 -21.35 -13.69
N PRO A 255 8.97 -22.38 -13.05
CA PRO A 255 10.40 -22.69 -13.14
C PRO A 255 10.89 -22.95 -14.57
N GLN A 256 10.03 -23.35 -15.51
CA GLN A 256 10.38 -23.49 -16.92
C GLN A 256 10.26 -22.20 -17.73
N ALA A 257 9.42 -21.23 -17.33
CA ALA A 257 9.35 -19.91 -17.98
C ALA A 257 10.56 -19.00 -17.65
N SER A 258 11.32 -19.31 -16.59
CA SER A 258 12.62 -18.69 -16.28
C SER A 258 13.67 -18.84 -17.41
N LYS A 259 13.41 -19.72 -18.39
CA LYS A 259 14.26 -19.91 -19.57
C LYS A 259 13.73 -19.22 -20.83
N ASN A 260 12.61 -18.49 -20.75
CA ASN A 260 12.07 -17.77 -21.89
C ASN A 260 12.68 -16.35 -21.95
N PRO A 261 13.53 -16.04 -22.95
CA PRO A 261 14.21 -14.74 -23.07
C PRO A 261 13.27 -13.53 -23.29
N GLU A 262 11.95 -13.73 -23.28
CA GLU A 262 10.96 -12.66 -23.31
C GLU A 262 10.56 -12.13 -21.92
N ASN A 263 10.68 -12.92 -20.86
CA ASN A 263 10.41 -12.41 -19.49
C ASN A 263 11.50 -11.44 -19.02
N ASP A 264 12.74 -11.65 -19.44
CA ASP A 264 13.82 -10.67 -19.27
C ASP A 264 13.54 -9.36 -20.01
N LYS A 265 12.77 -9.40 -21.12
CA LYS A 265 12.37 -8.19 -21.86
C LYS A 265 11.25 -7.42 -21.18
N ILE A 266 10.38 -8.08 -20.42
CA ILE A 266 9.29 -7.42 -19.68
C ILE A 266 9.85 -6.73 -18.44
N ASN A 267 10.77 -7.39 -17.72
CA ASN A 267 11.48 -6.79 -16.59
C ASN A 267 12.45 -5.67 -17.00
N ASN A 268 12.92 -5.69 -18.26
CA ASN A 268 13.72 -4.61 -18.87
C ASN A 268 12.93 -3.74 -19.86
N ALA A 269 11.60 -3.79 -19.86
CA ALA A 269 10.78 -3.06 -20.85
C ALA A 269 10.96 -1.54 -20.72
N GLY A 270 11.24 -1.05 -19.51
CA GLY A 270 11.60 0.35 -19.26
C GLY A 270 12.89 0.75 -19.98
N THR A 271 13.89 -0.13 -20.01
CA THR A 271 15.17 0.08 -20.71
C THR A 271 14.98 -0.02 -22.22
N ALA A 272 14.20 -0.99 -22.70
CA ALA A 272 13.93 -1.20 -24.12
C ALA A 272 13.08 -0.09 -24.77
N LEU A 273 12.18 0.53 -24.00
CA LEU A 273 11.41 1.70 -24.44
C LEU A 273 12.30 2.96 -24.51
N MET A 274 13.18 3.16 -23.53
CA MET A 274 14.13 4.29 -23.53
C MET A 274 15.20 4.15 -24.62
N ASP A 275 15.67 2.94 -24.93
CA ASP A 275 16.58 2.69 -26.05
C ASP A 275 15.92 2.96 -27.41
N ARG A 276 14.63 2.65 -27.54
CA ARG A 276 13.85 3.01 -28.75
C ARG A 276 13.62 4.52 -28.86
N ILE A 277 13.41 5.22 -27.74
CA ILE A 277 13.26 6.68 -27.73
C ILE A 277 14.60 7.36 -28.06
N ASN A 278 15.72 6.87 -27.51
CA ASN A 278 17.06 7.36 -27.85
C ASN A 278 17.44 7.08 -29.31
N ALA A 279 17.01 5.96 -29.89
CA ALA A 279 17.21 5.65 -31.30
C ALA A 279 16.35 6.49 -32.26
N LEU A 280 15.31 7.17 -31.75
CA LEU A 280 14.40 8.03 -32.52
C LEU A 280 14.70 9.52 -32.38
N MET A 281 15.64 9.92 -31.51
CA MET A 281 16.12 11.31 -31.46
C MET A 281 17.23 11.52 -32.51
N PRO A 282 17.07 12.45 -33.47
CA PRO A 282 18.16 12.78 -34.39
C PRO A 282 19.31 13.42 -33.61
N ALA A 283 20.53 12.93 -33.85
CA ALA A 283 21.74 13.51 -33.27
C ALA A 283 21.85 14.99 -33.68
N THR A 284 21.63 15.89 -32.73
CA THR A 284 21.99 17.30 -32.87
C THR A 284 23.50 17.42 -32.91
N LYS A 285 24.03 17.66 -34.11
CA LYS A 285 25.34 18.29 -34.31
C LYS A 285 25.25 19.78 -34.04
#